data_AF-A0A852W9L9-F1
#
_entry.id   AF-A0A852W9L9-F1
#
_cell.length_a   1.000
_cell.length_b   1.000
_cell.length_c   1.000
_cell.angle_alpha   90.00
_cell.angle_beta   90.00
_cell.angle_gamma   90.00
#
_symmetry.space_group_name_H-M   'P 1'
#
loop_
_entity.id
_entity.type
_entity.pdbx_description
1 polymer ?
#
loop_
_entity_poly.entity_id
_entity_poly.type
_entity_poly.pdbx_seq_one_letter_code
_entity_poly.pdbx_strand_id
1 'polypeptide(L)'
;MSANERLLLALTELAARDKATPCQGRRSARWTSDSHDDLEWASWHCSSMSCPVLEECGAAADEDHIKHFVWGGRIRSPKPRSAA
;
A
#
# COMPACT_ATOMS: atom_id res chain seq x y z
N MET A 1 -13.81 3.95 16.01
CA MET A 1 -12.48 4.18 15.44
C MET A 1 -12.53 3.86 13.95
N SER A 2 -12.22 4.82 13.09
CA SER A 2 -12.24 4.68 11.63
C SER A 2 -11.15 3.73 11.13
N ALA A 3 -11.19 3.34 9.85
CA ALA A 3 -10.11 2.54 9.26
C ALA A 3 -8.79 3.34 9.21
N ASN A 4 -8.87 4.64 8.93
CA ASN A 4 -7.71 5.53 8.99
C ASN A 4 -7.10 5.64 10.39
N GLU A 5 -7.91 5.77 11.44
CA GLU A 5 -7.42 5.81 12.82
C GLU A 5 -6.74 4.49 13.22
N ARG A 6 -7.28 3.34 12.79
CA ARG A 6 -6.65 2.02 12.97
C ARG A 6 -5.31 1.92 12.26
N LEU A 7 -5.23 2.37 11.01
CA LEU A 7 -3.98 2.38 10.25
C LEU A 7 -2.93 3.28 10.93
N LEU A 8 -3.32 4.48 11.36
CA LEU A 8 -2.41 5.41 12.04
C LEU A 8 -1.88 4.83 13.35
N LEU A 9 -2.75 4.20 14.15
CA LEU A 9 -2.35 3.52 15.39
C LEU A 9 -1.34 2.41 15.09
N ALA A 10 -1.63 1.53 14.14
CA ALA A 10 -0.75 0.41 13.79
C ALA A 10 0.62 0.88 13.25
N LEU A 11 0.66 1.95 12.44
CA LEU A 11 1.90 2.57 11.99
C LEU A 11 2.69 3.18 13.16
N THR A 12 2.00 3.81 14.11
CA THR A 12 2.62 4.39 15.32
C THR A 12 3.24 3.29 16.19
N GLU A 13 2.56 2.15 16.36
CA GLU A 13 3.08 1.00 17.09
C GLU A 13 4.30 0.36 16.41
N LEU A 14 4.34 0.31 15.08
CA LEU A 14 5.51 -0.16 14.34
C LEU A 14 6.70 0.78 14.52
N ALA A 15 6.47 2.10 14.41
CA ALA A 15 7.51 3.11 14.62
C ALA A 15 8.07 3.06 16.04
N ALA A 16 7.21 2.89 17.06
CA ALA A 16 7.63 2.72 18.44
C ALA A 16 8.47 1.45 18.71
N ARG A 17 8.45 0.48 17.78
CA ARG A 17 9.24 -0.76 17.83
C ARG A 17 10.43 -0.74 16.87
N ASP A 18 10.76 0.42 16.30
CA ASP A 18 11.79 0.59 15.26
C ASP A 18 11.59 -0.35 14.05
N LYS A 19 10.33 -0.70 13.74
CA LYS A 19 9.98 -1.54 12.59
C LYS A 19 9.52 -0.67 11.42
N ALA A 20 10.06 -0.98 10.24
CA ALA A 20 9.67 -0.35 8.99
C ALA A 20 8.62 -1.18 8.23
N THR A 21 7.78 -0.51 7.45
CA THR A 21 6.91 -1.19 6.47
C THR A 21 7.64 -1.38 5.14
N PRO A 22 7.26 -2.39 4.32
CA PRO A 22 7.88 -2.63 3.02
C PRO A 22 7.90 -1.43 2.07
N CYS A 23 6.90 -0.54 2.19
CA CYS A 23 6.78 0.65 1.35
C CYS A 23 7.70 1.81 1.76
N GLN A 24 8.43 1.69 2.87
CA GLN A 24 9.42 2.67 3.30
C GLN A 24 10.81 2.38 2.70
N GLY A 25 11.63 3.43 2.55
CA GLY A 25 13.02 3.30 2.11
C GLY A 25 13.25 3.50 0.60
N ARG A 26 14.33 2.92 0.07
CA ARG A 26 14.89 3.26 -1.26
C ARG A 26 13.96 3.02 -2.45
N ARG A 27 12.93 2.18 -2.31
CA ARG A 27 11.99 1.83 -3.40
C ARG A 27 10.59 2.41 -3.19
N SER A 28 10.41 3.31 -2.21
CA SER A 28 9.09 3.85 -1.84
C SER A 28 8.30 4.44 -3.01
N ALA A 29 9.00 5.05 -3.97
CA ALA A 29 8.38 5.62 -5.18
C ALA A 29 7.59 4.60 -6.01
N ARG A 30 7.89 3.30 -5.92
CA ARG A 30 7.18 2.25 -6.68
C ARG A 30 5.73 2.07 -6.25
N TRP A 31 5.39 2.36 -4.99
CA TRP A 31 4.01 2.24 -4.51
C TRP A 31 3.09 3.27 -5.13
N THR A 32 3.63 4.43 -5.51
CA THR A 32 2.91 5.55 -6.13
C THR A 32 3.41 5.84 -7.55
N SER A 33 3.94 4.83 -8.25
CA SER A 33 4.42 4.96 -9.62
C SER A 33 3.27 4.97 -10.61
N ASP A 34 3.45 5.65 -11.74
CA ASP A 34 2.54 5.56 -12.89
C ASP A 34 2.84 4.32 -13.77
N SER A 35 3.98 3.66 -13.55
CA SER A 35 4.34 2.42 -14.23
C SER A 35 3.56 1.23 -13.67
N HIS A 36 2.84 0.52 -14.53
CA HIS A 36 2.09 -0.69 -14.12
C HIS A 36 3.02 -1.77 -13.56
N ASP A 37 4.22 -1.94 -14.12
CA ASP A 37 5.21 -2.93 -13.65
C ASP A 37 5.71 -2.61 -12.24
N ASP A 38 5.87 -1.32 -11.90
CA ASP A 38 6.23 -0.90 -10.54
C ASP A 38 5.10 -1.18 -9.55
N LEU A 39 3.85 -0.96 -9.97
CA LEU A 39 2.66 -1.24 -9.16
C LEU A 39 2.47 -2.76 -8.95
N GLU A 40 2.70 -3.59 -9.96
CA GLU A 40 2.72 -5.05 -9.83
C GLU A 40 3.80 -5.51 -8.86
N TRP A 41 5.01 -4.97 -9.00
CA TRP A 41 6.09 -5.26 -8.07
C TRP A 41 5.72 -4.84 -6.64
N ALA A 42 5.20 -3.64 -6.44
CA ALA A 42 4.85 -3.12 -5.11
C ALA A 42 3.69 -3.89 -4.46
N SER A 43 2.68 -4.28 -5.25
CA SER A 43 1.55 -5.13 -4.83
C SER A 43 2.04 -6.48 -4.34
N TRP A 44 2.85 -7.17 -5.15
CA TRP A 44 3.45 -8.45 -4.79
C TRP A 44 4.34 -8.32 -3.54
N HIS A 45 5.22 -7.31 -3.51
CA HIS A 45 6.18 -7.14 -2.44
C HIS A 45 5.53 -6.87 -1.08
N CYS A 46 4.44 -6.09 -1.05
CA CYS A 46 3.67 -5.85 0.16
C CYS A 46 3.07 -7.14 0.73
N SER A 47 2.52 -7.99 -0.15
CA SER A 47 1.93 -9.28 0.23
C SER A 47 2.98 -10.33 0.63
N SER A 48 4.12 -10.38 -0.06
CA SER A 48 5.18 -11.37 0.18
C SER A 48 6.03 -11.09 1.42
N MET A 49 6.17 -9.82 1.84
CA MET A 49 6.97 -9.47 3.02
C MET A 49 6.17 -9.44 4.33
N SER A 50 4.95 -10.00 4.34
CA SER A 50 4.06 -10.01 5.52
C SER A 50 3.93 -8.63 6.14
N CYS A 51 3.55 -7.62 5.33
CA CYS A 51 3.38 -6.25 5.80
C CYS A 51 2.45 -6.21 7.04
N PRO A 52 2.91 -5.72 8.21
CA PRO A 52 2.14 -5.82 9.44
C PRO A 52 0.87 -4.97 9.47
N VAL A 53 0.74 -4.02 8.54
CA VAL A 53 -0.42 -3.12 8.40
C VAL A 53 -1.20 -3.37 7.10
N LEU A 54 -1.03 -4.56 6.50
CA LEU A 54 -1.62 -4.87 5.20
C LEU A 54 -3.15 -4.72 5.21
N GLU A 55 -3.79 -5.24 6.25
CA GLU A 55 -5.25 -5.25 6.38
C GLU A 55 -5.79 -3.85 6.67
N GLU A 56 -5.20 -3.13 7.62
CA GLU A 56 -5.58 -1.76 7.97
C GLU A 56 -5.35 -0.80 6.80
N CYS A 57 -4.26 -0.98 6.07
CA CYS A 57 -3.95 -0.19 4.87
C CYS A 57 -4.98 -0.44 3.77
N GLY A 58 -5.40 -1.69 3.58
CA GLY A 58 -6.47 -2.03 2.66
C GLY A 58 -7.81 -1.40 3.06
N ALA A 59 -8.17 -1.52 4.34
CA ALA A 59 -9.42 -0.98 4.87
C ALA A 59 -9.49 0.55 4.80
N ALA A 60 -8.40 1.26 5.13
CA ALA A 60 -8.34 2.71 5.01
C ALA A 60 -8.52 3.17 3.57
N ALA A 61 -7.85 2.50 2.62
CA ALA A 61 -8.01 2.81 1.21
C ALA A 61 -9.41 2.48 0.66
N ASP A 62 -10.09 1.48 1.22
CA ASP A 62 -11.49 1.17 0.89
C ASP A 62 -12.45 2.24 1.45
N GLU A 63 -12.25 2.67 2.70
CA GLU A 63 -13.03 3.73 3.38
C GLU A 63 -12.90 5.09 2.68
N ASP A 64 -11.68 5.47 2.26
CA ASP A 64 -11.40 6.73 1.56
C ASP A 64 -11.67 6.66 0.05
N HIS A 65 -12.15 5.52 -0.44
CA HIS A 65 -12.40 5.28 -1.87
C HIS A 65 -11.19 5.60 -2.76
N ILE A 66 -9.98 5.25 -2.31
CA ILE A 66 -8.76 5.48 -3.09
C ILE A 66 -8.79 4.63 -4.36
N LYS A 67 -8.51 5.26 -5.52
CA LYS A 67 -8.58 4.63 -6.86
C LYS A 67 -7.24 4.58 -7.59
N HIS A 68 -6.15 4.94 -6.93
CA HIS A 68 -4.83 5.02 -7.52
C HIS A 68 -3.82 4.28 -6.66
N PHE A 69 -2.73 3.83 -7.29
CA PHE A 69 -1.54 3.29 -6.63
C PHE A 69 -1.77 1.95 -5.90
N VAL A 70 -0.79 1.51 -5.11
CA VAL A 70 -0.87 0.27 -4.33
C VAL A 70 -1.24 0.56 -2.88
N TRP A 71 -2.33 -0.04 -2.41
CA TRP A 71 -2.78 0.03 -1.01
C TRP A 71 -3.25 -1.34 -0.54
N GLY A 72 -2.83 -1.74 0.67
CA GLY A 72 -3.15 -3.07 1.22
C GLY A 72 -2.74 -4.22 0.29
N GLY A 73 -1.61 -4.07 -0.41
CA GLY A 73 -1.10 -5.06 -1.36
C GLY A 73 -1.91 -5.17 -2.66
N ARG A 74 -2.88 -4.30 -2.91
CA ARG A 74 -3.71 -4.30 -4.13
C ARG A 74 -3.40 -3.08 -5.00
N ILE A 75 -3.22 -3.30 -6.30
CA ILE A 75 -3.19 -2.22 -7.29
C ILE A 75 -4.61 -1.67 -7.43
N ARG A 76 -4.79 -0.38 -7.22
CA ARG A 76 -6.08 0.32 -7.36
C ARG A 76 -6.16 1.15 -8.64
N SER A 77 -5.01 1.51 -9.21
CA SER A 77 -4.95 2.19 -10.51
C SER A 77 -5.64 1.35 -11.59
N PRO A 78 -6.43 1.99 -12.49
CA PRO A 78 -7.01 1.30 -13.62
C PRO A 78 -5.91 0.75 -14.53
N LYS A 79 -6.10 -0.45 -15.08
CA LYS A 79 -5.18 -0.98 -16.09
C LYS A 79 -5.13 -0.03 -17.29
N PRO A 80 -3.94 0.29 -17.83
CA PRO A 80 -3.87 1.04 -19.08
C PRO A 80 -4.67 0.29 -20.15
N ARG A 81 -5.58 0.99 -20.83
CA ARG A 81 -6.29 0.43 -21.97
C ARG A 81 -5.25 0.09 -23.03
N SER A 82 -5.06 -1.18 -23.33
CA SER A 82 -4.35 -1.58 -24.55
C SER A 82 -5.04 -0.87 -25.71
N ALA A 83 -4.30 -0.03 -26.44
CA ALA A 83 -4.78 0.50 -27.71
C ALA A 83 -4.95 -0.70 -28.64
N ALA A 84 -6.20 -1.01 -28.99
CA ALA A 84 -6.55 -1.98 -30.02
C ALA A 84 -6.35 -1.34 -31.40
#